data_AF-A0A2V5LJE5-F1
#
_entry.id   AF-A0A2V5LJE5-F1
#
_cell.length_a   1.000
_cell.length_b   1.000
_cell.length_c   1.000
_cell.angle_alpha   90.00
_cell.angle_beta   90.00
_cell.angle_gamma   90.00
#
_symmetry.space_group_name_H-M   'P 1'
#
loop_
_entity.id
_entity.type
_entity.pdbx_description
1 polymer ?
#
loop_
_entity_poly.entity_id
_entity_poly.type
_entity_poly.pdbx_seq_one_letter_code
_entity_poly.pdbx_strand_id
1 'polypeptide(L)'
;PAKKFELPLYSGVPAEPVVFDKVGFVTLGCNIHDWMIAYVAVLPTPHFQVTRQDGRAVLKDLPAGQYNVQVWHPALKGRPEANAQQVDVGGGTKSLQFTLPLKHDVRAKRAPGLTSGGYR
;
A
#
# COMPACT_ATOMS: atom_id res chain seq x y z
N PRO A 1 4.70 -15.57 -3.34
CA PRO A 1 5.28 -14.52 -2.48
C PRO A 1 5.66 -13.31 -3.34
N ALA A 2 5.61 -12.08 -2.79
CA ALA A 2 6.00 -10.87 -3.49
C ALA A 2 7.48 -10.93 -3.94
N LYS A 3 7.81 -10.34 -5.10
CA LYS A 3 9.15 -10.40 -5.69
C LYS A 3 10.17 -9.66 -4.83
N LYS A 4 11.31 -10.31 -4.56
CA LYS A 4 12.50 -9.67 -3.96
C LYS A 4 13.39 -9.12 -5.08
N PHE A 5 14.00 -7.97 -4.86
CA PHE A 5 14.90 -7.33 -5.81
C PHE A 5 15.88 -6.40 -5.08
N GLU A 6 16.97 -6.06 -5.74
CA GLU A 6 17.94 -5.05 -5.34
C GLU A 6 18.36 -4.28 -6.59
N LEU A 7 18.48 -2.96 -6.48
CA LEU A 7 18.99 -2.10 -7.55
C LEU A 7 20.24 -1.41 -7.01
N PRO A 8 21.41 -1.57 -7.66
CA PRO A 8 22.61 -0.87 -7.25
C PRO A 8 22.41 0.64 -7.40
N LEU A 9 23.17 1.41 -6.63
CA LEU A 9 23.24 2.85 -6.81
C LEU A 9 23.78 3.14 -8.21
N TYR A 10 23.01 3.90 -8.99
CA TYR A 10 23.40 4.32 -10.33
C TYR A 10 23.44 5.85 -10.40
N SER A 11 24.38 6.36 -11.16
CA SER A 11 24.43 7.75 -11.61
C SER A 11 24.52 7.72 -13.13
N GLY A 12 23.55 8.33 -13.83
CA GLY A 12 23.44 8.22 -15.29
C GLY A 12 22.49 7.11 -15.73
N VAL A 13 23.02 6.03 -16.33
CA VAL A 13 22.23 5.01 -17.03
C VAL A 13 21.21 4.35 -16.08
N PRO A 14 19.90 4.38 -16.40
CA PRO A 14 18.88 3.74 -15.59
C PRO A 14 19.13 2.23 -15.48
N ALA A 15 18.92 1.66 -14.30
CA ALA A 15 18.88 0.21 -14.15
C ALA A 15 17.75 -0.40 -15.00
N GLU A 16 17.93 -1.65 -15.44
CA GLU A 16 16.89 -2.43 -16.12
C GLU A 16 15.60 -2.45 -15.29
N PRO A 17 14.42 -2.24 -15.90
CA PRO A 17 13.15 -2.21 -15.17
C PRO A 17 12.86 -3.51 -14.41
N VAL A 18 12.38 -3.37 -13.17
CA VAL A 18 11.91 -4.52 -12.38
C VAL A 18 10.43 -4.75 -12.64
N VAL A 19 10.10 -5.86 -13.32
CA VAL A 19 8.70 -6.28 -13.51
C VAL A 19 8.15 -6.94 -12.24
N PHE A 20 6.97 -6.52 -11.80
CA PHE A 20 6.20 -7.13 -10.71
C PHE A 20 4.97 -7.87 -11.25
N ASP A 21 5.13 -9.17 -11.50
CA ASP A 21 4.15 -10.05 -12.15
C ASP A 21 3.31 -10.87 -11.15
N LYS A 22 3.58 -10.73 -9.86
CA LYS A 22 2.90 -11.48 -8.79
C LYS A 22 2.16 -10.55 -7.85
N VAL A 23 0.88 -10.87 -7.62
CA VAL A 23 0.03 -10.20 -6.64
C VAL A 23 0.70 -10.19 -5.27
N GLY A 24 0.65 -9.03 -4.62
CA GLY A 24 1.18 -8.83 -3.28
C GLY A 24 1.67 -7.41 -3.05
N PHE A 25 2.09 -7.17 -1.81
CA PHE A 25 2.70 -5.91 -1.40
C PHE A 25 4.22 -6.07 -1.38
N VAL A 26 4.92 -5.21 -2.12
CA VAL A 26 6.37 -5.15 -2.17
C VAL A 26 6.82 -3.94 -1.35
N THR A 27 7.72 -4.17 -0.40
CA THR A 27 8.38 -3.09 0.34
C THR A 27 9.66 -2.71 -0.38
N LEU A 28 9.81 -1.43 -0.70
CA LEU A 28 11.01 -0.86 -1.28
C LEU A 28 11.68 0.05 -0.25
N GLY A 29 12.91 -0.29 0.14
CA GLY A 29 13.75 0.56 0.99
C GLY A 29 14.89 1.18 0.19
N CYS A 30 15.45 2.28 0.69
CA CYS A 30 16.73 2.80 0.20
C CYS A 30 17.88 2.22 1.01
N ASN A 31 18.96 1.80 0.34
CA ASN A 31 20.17 1.31 1.01
C ASN A 31 21.05 2.41 1.63
N ILE A 32 20.77 3.69 1.35
CA ILE A 32 21.52 4.84 1.92
C ILE A 32 20.73 5.53 3.03
N HIS A 33 19.41 5.64 2.89
CA HIS A 33 18.56 6.41 3.78
C HIS A 33 17.53 5.49 4.44
N ASP A 34 17.78 5.10 5.69
CA ASP A 34 16.91 4.15 6.43
C ASP A 34 15.47 4.65 6.60
N TRP A 35 15.21 5.95 6.44
CA TRP A 35 13.87 6.54 6.49
C TRP A 35 13.11 6.48 5.17
N MET A 36 13.79 6.24 4.05
CA MET A 36 13.14 6.17 2.73
C MET A 36 12.53 4.79 2.54
N ILE A 37 11.21 4.77 2.52
CA ILE A 37 10.44 3.57 2.26
C ILE A 37 9.29 3.89 1.32
N ALA A 38 9.05 2.97 0.39
CA ALA A 38 7.90 2.96 -0.49
C ALA A 38 7.26 1.57 -0.48
N TYR A 39 6.01 1.52 -0.92
CA TYR A 39 5.25 0.29 -1.01
C TYR A 39 4.61 0.21 -2.39
N VAL A 40 4.80 -0.91 -3.07
CA VAL A 40 4.14 -1.20 -4.34
C VAL A 40 3.08 -2.25 -4.09
N ALA A 41 1.83 -1.92 -4.41
CA ALA A 41 0.71 -2.84 -4.34
C ALA A 41 0.43 -3.42 -5.74
N VAL A 42 0.64 -4.73 -5.90
CA VAL A 42 0.26 -5.47 -7.11
C VAL A 42 -1.05 -6.18 -6.82
N LEU A 43 -2.13 -5.74 -7.44
CA LEU A 43 -3.49 -6.19 -7.14
C LEU A 43 -4.08 -6.98 -8.31
N PRO A 44 -4.90 -8.01 -8.06
CA PRO A 44 -5.61 -8.75 -9.11
C PRO A 44 -6.88 -8.03 -9.59
N THR A 45 -7.09 -6.78 -9.16
CA THR A 45 -8.33 -6.01 -9.37
C THR A 45 -7.99 -4.56 -9.72
N PRO A 46 -8.77 -3.92 -10.61
CA PRO A 46 -8.66 -2.49 -10.86
C PRO A 46 -9.31 -1.65 -9.75
N HIS A 47 -10.10 -2.26 -8.86
CA HIS A 47 -10.85 -1.54 -7.83
C HIS A 47 -10.04 -1.44 -6.54
N PHE A 48 -9.40 -0.29 -6.32
CA PHE A 48 -8.64 0.00 -5.10
C PHE A 48 -8.70 1.50 -4.78
N GLN A 49 -8.44 1.83 -3.51
CA GLN A 49 -8.32 3.21 -3.08
C GLN A 49 -7.37 3.30 -1.89
N VAL A 50 -6.61 4.39 -1.83
CA VAL A 50 -5.82 4.75 -0.64
C VAL A 50 -6.70 5.63 0.25
N THR A 51 -6.75 5.31 1.55
CA THR A 51 -7.50 6.12 2.50
C THR A 51 -6.93 7.52 2.58
N ARG A 52 -7.80 8.51 2.75
CA ARG A 52 -7.41 9.86 3.13
C ARG A 52 -6.83 9.88 4.55
N GLN A 53 -6.34 11.05 4.96
CA GLN A 53 -5.78 11.27 6.31
C GLN A 53 -6.79 10.99 7.43
N ASP A 54 -8.09 11.09 7.16
CA ASP A 54 -9.17 10.78 8.09
C ASP A 54 -9.52 9.27 8.16
N GLY A 55 -8.76 8.41 7.46
CA GLY A 55 -8.98 6.97 7.41
C GLY A 55 -10.12 6.52 6.48
N ARG A 56 -10.71 7.43 5.69
CA ARG A 56 -11.84 7.09 4.81
C ARG A 56 -11.40 6.88 3.36
N ALA A 57 -12.03 5.91 2.70
CA ALA A 57 -11.90 5.67 1.27
C ALA A 57 -13.30 5.49 0.65
N VAL A 58 -13.46 5.88 -0.61
CA VAL A 58 -14.70 5.68 -1.37
C VAL A 58 -14.32 5.05 -2.70
N LEU A 59 -14.88 3.88 -2.97
CA LEU A 59 -14.88 3.23 -4.28
C LEU A 59 -16.22 3.58 -4.95
N LYS A 60 -16.15 4.19 -6.13
CA LYS A 60 -17.32 4.57 -6.93
C LYS A 60 -17.45 3.66 -8.13
N ASP A 61 -18.64 3.64 -8.72
CA ASP A 61 -18.91 3.01 -10.01
C ASP A 61 -18.51 1.52 -10.06
N LEU A 62 -18.71 0.83 -8.92
CA LEU A 62 -18.49 -0.60 -8.83
C LEU A 62 -19.62 -1.35 -9.54
N PRO A 63 -19.30 -2.29 -10.45
CA PRO A 63 -20.29 -3.19 -11.01
C PRO A 63 -21.05 -3.94 -9.92
N ALA A 64 -22.30 -4.31 -10.21
CA ALA A 64 -23.06 -5.09 -9.26
C ALA A 64 -22.43 -6.48 -9.05
N GLY A 65 -22.30 -6.93 -7.80
CA GLY A 65 -21.70 -8.21 -7.46
C GLY A 65 -21.25 -8.34 -6.02
N GLN A 66 -20.75 -9.53 -5.70
CA GLN A 66 -20.18 -9.85 -4.39
C GLN A 66 -18.69 -9.52 -4.38
N TYR A 67 -18.26 -8.74 -3.39
CA TYR A 67 -16.88 -8.33 -3.23
C TYR A 67 -16.31 -8.84 -1.91
N ASN A 68 -15.04 -9.20 -1.92
CA ASN A 68 -14.26 -9.40 -0.70
C ASN A 68 -13.29 -8.23 -0.53
N VAL A 69 -13.61 -7.33 0.39
CA VAL A 69 -12.85 -6.10 0.61
C VAL A 69 -11.75 -6.35 1.63
N GLN A 70 -10.52 -6.01 1.27
CA GLN A 70 -9.34 -6.15 2.12
C GLN A 70 -8.72 -4.77 2.37
N VAL A 71 -8.15 -4.61 3.57
CA VAL A 71 -7.37 -3.42 3.92
C VAL A 71 -5.97 -3.85 4.30
N TRP A 72 -4.97 -3.20 3.70
CA TRP A 72 -3.57 -3.38 4.03
C TRP A 72 -3.00 -2.10 4.60
N HIS A 73 -2.11 -2.25 5.57
CA HIS A 73 -1.32 -1.16 6.15
C HIS A 73 0.11 -1.67 6.36
N PRO A 74 1.15 -0.83 6.17
CA PRO A 74 2.54 -1.24 6.38
C PRO A 74 2.83 -1.87 7.75
N ALA A 75 2.15 -1.36 8.78
CA ALA A 75 2.28 -1.85 10.14
C ALA A 75 1.29 -2.98 10.48
N LEU A 76 0.52 -3.52 9.55
CA LEU A 76 -0.47 -4.56 9.85
C LEU A 76 0.19 -5.78 10.51
N LYS A 77 -0.42 -6.28 11.60
CA LYS A 77 -0.04 -7.53 12.24
C LYS A 77 -0.83 -8.67 11.59
N GLY A 78 -0.11 -9.58 10.93
CA GLY A 78 -0.73 -10.69 10.19
C GLY A 78 -0.92 -10.35 8.71
N ARG A 79 -1.82 -11.08 8.03
CA ARG A 79 -2.08 -10.91 6.60
C ARG A 79 -3.40 -10.15 6.36
N PRO A 80 -3.53 -9.36 5.29
CA PRO A 80 -4.76 -8.60 4.98
C PRO A 80 -6.02 -9.44 4.90
N GLU A 81 -5.90 -10.67 4.42
CA GLU A 81 -7.01 -11.61 4.23
C GLU A 81 -7.70 -11.95 5.56
N ALA A 82 -6.99 -11.88 6.68
CA ALA A 82 -7.55 -12.12 8.01
C ALA A 82 -8.53 -11.01 8.46
N ASN A 83 -8.48 -9.83 7.83
CA ASN A 83 -9.36 -8.70 8.14
C ASN A 83 -10.34 -8.43 6.99
N ALA A 84 -10.51 -9.37 6.06
CA ALA A 84 -11.36 -9.19 4.90
C ALA A 84 -12.85 -9.18 5.27
N GLN A 85 -13.64 -8.34 4.62
CA GLN A 85 -15.09 -8.28 4.80
C GLN A 85 -15.79 -8.47 3.45
N GLN A 86 -16.80 -9.34 3.43
CA GLN A 86 -17.64 -9.52 2.25
C GLN A 86 -18.73 -8.45 2.19
N VAL A 87 -19.04 -7.99 0.98
CA VAL A 87 -20.13 -7.05 0.72
C VAL A 87 -20.78 -7.32 -0.62
N ASP A 88 -22.11 -7.33 -0.62
CA ASP A 88 -22.91 -7.36 -1.84
C ASP A 88 -23.20 -5.94 -2.32
N VAL A 89 -22.67 -5.59 -3.49
CA VAL A 89 -22.94 -4.33 -4.17
C VAL A 89 -24.01 -4.62 -5.21
N GLY A 90 -25.28 -4.45 -4.88
CA GLY A 90 -26.38 -4.53 -5.86
C GLY A 90 -26.91 -3.15 -6.26
N GLY A 91 -27.13 -2.29 -5.25
CA GLY A 91 -27.61 -0.92 -5.43
C GLY A 91 -27.44 -0.10 -4.14
N GLY A 92 -27.27 1.21 -4.32
CA GLY A 92 -27.03 2.16 -3.25
C GLY A 92 -25.61 2.11 -2.66
N THR A 93 -25.36 2.98 -1.68
CA THR A 93 -24.07 3.03 -0.99
C THR A 93 -23.97 1.94 0.07
N LYS A 94 -22.83 1.24 0.10
CA LYS A 94 -22.47 0.29 1.16
C LYS A 94 -21.33 0.88 1.98
N SER A 95 -21.36 0.65 3.29
CA SER A 95 -20.35 1.12 4.23
C SER A 95 -19.76 -0.07 4.97
N LEU A 96 -18.42 -0.13 5.03
CA LEU A 96 -17.67 -1.11 5.78
C LEU A 96 -16.77 -0.39 6.79
N GLN A 97 -16.58 -0.99 7.96
CA GLN A 97 -15.69 -0.47 8.99
C GLN A 97 -14.64 -1.53 9.33
N PHE A 98 -13.38 -1.12 9.28
CA PHE A 98 -12.24 -1.98 9.60
C PHE A 98 -11.57 -1.47 10.87
N THR A 99 -11.16 -2.40 11.73
CA THR A 99 -10.27 -2.15 12.87
C THR A 99 -9.04 -3.01 12.66
N LEU A 100 -7.88 -2.38 12.44
CA LEU A 100 -6.67 -3.10 12.07
C LEU A 100 -5.76 -3.30 13.30
N PRO A 101 -5.27 -4.52 13.56
CA PRO A 101 -4.22 -4.73 14.53
C PRO A 101 -2.90 -4.24 13.93
N LEU A 102 -2.39 -3.10 14.40
CA LEU A 102 -1.13 -2.52 13.94
C LEU A 102 0.01 -2.83 14.91
N LYS A 103 1.19 -3.13 14.36
CA LYS A 103 2.46 -3.12 15.07
C LYS A 103 2.81 -1.68 15.45
N HIS A 104 3.48 -1.52 16.58
CA HIS A 104 3.99 -0.21 16.99
C HIS A 104 5.01 0.29 15.96
N ASP A 105 4.83 1.52 15.47
CA ASP A 105 5.80 2.12 14.54
C ASP A 105 6.89 2.84 15.34
N VAL A 106 8.07 2.25 15.40
CA VAL A 106 9.24 2.80 16.11
C VAL A 106 10.14 3.64 15.20
N ARG A 107 9.77 3.83 13.92
CA ARG A 107 10.61 4.54 12.97
C ARG A 107 10.66 6.03 13.30
N ALA A 108 11.88 6.56 13.41
CA ALA A 108 12.09 7.99 13.58
C ALA A 108 11.57 8.74 12.34
N LYS A 109 10.59 9.63 12.51
CA LYS A 109 10.07 10.49 11.44
C LYS A 109 11.10 11.57 11.11
N ARG A 110 12.14 11.20 10.35
CA ARG A 110 13.21 12.11 9.90
C ARG A 110 13.02 12.58 8.46
N ALA A 111 11.91 12.22 7.81
CA ALA A 111 11.59 12.71 6.48
C ALA A 111 11.46 14.25 6.51
N PRO A 112 12.08 14.99 5.57
CA PRO A 112 11.86 16.42 5.41
C PRO A 112 10.36 16.68 5.27
N GLY A 113 9.86 17.76 5.89
CA GLY A 113 8.50 18.20 5.64
C GLY A 113 8.33 18.54 4.16
N LEU A 114 7.12 18.34 3.62
CA LEU A 114 6.76 18.70 2.23
C LEU A 114 7.07 20.18 1.86
N THR A 115 7.37 21.02 2.85
CA THR A 115 7.65 22.46 2.73
C THR A 115 9.14 22.83 2.68
N SER A 116 10.06 21.92 3.02
CA SER A 116 11.50 22.20 2.96
C SER A 116 12.12 21.44 1.79
N GLY A 117 12.35 22.15 0.68
CA GLY A 117 12.89 21.62 -0.57
C GLY A 117 14.36 21.20 -0.49
N GLY A 118 14.71 20.27 0.40
CA GLY A 118 16.04 19.69 0.45
C GLY A 118 16.16 18.57 1.47
N TYR A 119 16.79 17.47 1.03
CA TYR A 119 17.38 16.48 1.92
C TYR A 119 18.71 17.09 2.42
N ARG A 120 18.78 17.40 3.72
CA ARG A 120 20.06 17.69 4.40
C ARG A 120 20.52 16.45 5.14
#